data_AF-A0A2N2CYW7-F1
#
_entry.id   AF-A0A2N2CYW7-F1
#
_cell.length_a   1.000
_cell.length_b   1.000
_cell.length_c   1.000
_cell.angle_alpha   90.00
_cell.angle_beta   90.00
_cell.angle_gamma   90.00
#
_symmetry.space_group_name_H-M   'P 1'
#
loop_
_entity.id
_entity.type
_entity.pdbx_description
1 polymer ?
#
loop_
_entity_poly.entity_id
_entity_poly.type
_entity_poly.pdbx_seq_one_letter_code
_entity_poly.pdbx_strand_id
1 'polypeptide(L)'
;MGSYIGGVIGGLGTLIAVYITTIETRKIQQHTQEEIDENKAMSAKKERKIFSDEIAKVISKYLSDIKICFQANQIIYKKYARLRHLKNELSFSELSFHRIDCQKEIDSLLIDIKHTQENQPVPAENLNLLRIYLHNIDEAQDLLEKLKNASTLSEIEDTKESDFLYAIDDLVKLTTIFCYKYVNEKNN
;
A
#
# COMPACT_ATOMS: atom_id res chain seq x y z
N MET A 1 22.82 51.95 -66.84
CA MET A 1 21.76 52.41 -65.93
C MET A 1 21.11 51.18 -65.33
N GLY A 2 21.62 50.74 -64.18
CA GLY A 2 21.19 49.51 -63.51
C GLY A 2 20.32 49.82 -62.30
N SER A 3 19.22 49.09 -62.21
CA SER A 3 18.63 48.60 -60.96
C SER A 3 17.95 49.61 -60.01
N TYR A 4 16.73 50.05 -60.37
CA TYR A 4 15.72 50.47 -59.38
C TYR A 4 14.60 49.42 -59.22
N ILE A 5 14.40 48.57 -60.23
CA ILE A 5 13.39 47.49 -60.22
C ILE A 5 13.86 46.29 -59.36
N GLY A 6 15.17 46.07 -59.21
CA GLY A 6 15.71 44.97 -58.39
C GLY A 6 15.59 45.19 -56.87
N GLY A 7 15.62 46.43 -56.39
CA GLY A 7 15.54 46.75 -54.96
C GLY A 7 14.14 46.60 -54.36
N VAL A 8 13.10 46.99 -55.11
CA VAL A 8 11.70 46.88 -54.67
C VAL A 8 11.23 45.41 -54.66
N ILE A 9 11.66 44.61 -55.64
CA ILE A 9 11.35 43.17 -55.70
C ILE A 9 12.09 42.40 -54.60
N GLY A 10 13.35 42.76 -54.29
CA GLY A 10 14.11 42.18 -53.19
C GLY A 10 13.53 42.51 -51.80
N GLY A 11 13.02 43.73 -51.62
CA GLY A 11 12.32 44.14 -50.39
C GLY A 11 11.00 43.39 -50.17
N LEU A 12 10.21 43.21 -51.24
CA LEU A 12 8.95 42.46 -51.18
C LEU A 12 9.18 40.97 -50.86
N GLY A 13 10.18 40.35 -51.51
CA GLY A 13 10.56 38.96 -51.23
C GLY A 13 11.02 38.76 -49.79
N THR A 14 11.74 39.74 -49.23
CA THR A 14 12.16 39.72 -47.82
C THR A 14 10.97 39.77 -46.86
N LEU A 15 9.98 40.63 -47.14
CA LEU A 15 8.76 40.72 -46.32
C LEU A 15 7.92 39.44 -46.37
N ILE A 16 7.81 38.82 -47.55
CA ILE A 16 7.13 37.52 -47.72
C ILE A 16 7.87 36.42 -46.95
N ALA A 17 9.21 36.38 -47.02
CA ALA A 17 10.01 35.42 -46.27
C ALA A 17 9.84 35.59 -44.75
N VAL A 18 9.92 36.83 -44.23
CA VAL A 18 9.70 37.12 -42.81
C VAL A 18 8.29 36.72 -42.36
N TYR A 19 7.27 36.95 -43.20
CA TYR A 19 5.89 36.56 -42.91
C TYR A 19 5.72 35.04 -42.81
N ILE A 20 6.27 34.28 -43.77
CA ILE A 20 6.25 32.81 -43.77
C ILE A 20 6.99 32.28 -42.53
N THR A 21 8.20 32.76 -42.27
CA THR A 21 9.01 32.37 -41.11
C THR A 21 8.30 32.64 -39.78
N THR A 22 7.57 33.76 -39.67
CA THR A 22 6.81 34.09 -38.45
C THR A 22 5.68 33.10 -38.20
N ILE A 23 4.97 32.67 -39.25
CA ILE A 23 3.89 31.67 -39.14
C ILE A 23 4.46 30.30 -38.77
N GLU A 24 5.54 29.87 -39.42
CA GLU A 24 6.20 28.59 -39.10
C GLU A 24 6.75 28.58 -37.67
N THR A 25 7.39 29.67 -37.24
CA THR A 25 7.90 29.81 -35.88
C THR A 25 6.77 29.71 -34.84
N ARG A 26 5.61 30.35 -35.09
CA ARG A 26 4.44 30.24 -34.19
C ARG A 26 3.91 28.81 -34.11
N LYS A 27 3.83 28.10 -35.24
CA LYS A 27 3.39 26.70 -35.28
C LYS A 27 4.36 25.78 -34.54
N ILE A 28 5.67 25.96 -34.72
CA ILE A 28 6.70 25.18 -34.02
C ILE A 28 6.61 25.42 -32.51
N GLN A 29 6.47 26.66 -32.05
CA GLN A 29 6.32 26.97 -30.63
C GLN A 29 5.07 26.36 -30.01
N GLN A 30 3.95 26.37 -30.73
CA GLN A 30 2.71 25.71 -30.27
C GLN A 30 2.88 24.20 -30.17
N HIS A 31 3.42 23.56 -31.21
CA HIS A 31 3.66 22.12 -31.22
C HIS A 31 4.65 21.68 -30.13
N THR A 32 5.75 22.42 -29.95
CA THR A 32 6.72 22.14 -28.88
C THR A 32 6.10 22.32 -27.50
N GLN A 33 5.21 23.32 -27.31
CA GLN A 33 4.52 23.50 -26.04
C GLN A 33 3.53 22.36 -25.75
N GLU A 34 2.77 21.94 -26.76
CA GLU A 34 1.87 20.78 -26.67
C GLU A 34 2.65 19.50 -26.32
N GLU A 35 3.76 19.22 -27.01
CA GLU A 35 4.64 18.09 -26.71
C GLU A 35 5.24 18.17 -25.29
N ILE A 36 5.63 19.37 -24.83
CA ILE A 36 6.15 19.57 -23.47
C ILE A 36 5.07 19.27 -22.44
N ASP A 37 3.84 19.75 -22.66
CA ASP A 37 2.74 19.58 -21.72
C ASP A 37 2.23 18.13 -21.70
N GLU A 38 2.20 17.46 -22.85
CA GLU A 38 1.96 16.02 -22.95
C GLU A 38 3.04 15.20 -22.24
N ASN A 39 4.32 15.53 -22.46
CA ASN A 39 5.44 14.85 -21.79
C ASN A 39 5.40 15.04 -20.27
N LYS A 40 5.06 16.24 -19.79
CA LYS A 40 4.87 16.51 -18.35
C LYS A 40 3.71 15.70 -17.79
N ALA A 41 2.56 15.68 -18.47
CA ALA A 41 1.40 14.90 -18.04
C ALA A 41 1.71 13.40 -18.00
N MET A 42 2.44 12.89 -18.99
CA MET A 42 2.88 11.50 -19.04
C MET A 42 3.88 11.17 -17.92
N SER A 43 4.85 12.05 -17.64
CA SER A 43 5.81 11.88 -16.54
C SER A 43 5.08 11.86 -15.19
N ALA A 44 4.18 12.82 -14.95
CA ALA A 44 3.41 12.88 -13.71
C ALA A 44 2.55 11.62 -13.52
N LYS A 45 1.92 11.10 -14.59
CA LYS A 45 1.17 9.84 -14.52
C LYS A 45 2.08 8.65 -14.23
N LYS A 46 3.28 8.62 -14.80
CA LYS A 46 4.29 7.57 -14.53
C LYS A 46 4.75 7.60 -13.08
N GLU A 47 5.00 8.77 -12.51
CA GLU A 47 5.36 8.95 -11.09
C GLU A 47 4.24 8.48 -10.17
N ARG A 48 2.98 8.86 -10.45
CA ARG A 48 1.82 8.38 -9.68
C ARG A 48 1.66 6.87 -9.76
N LYS A 49 1.93 6.26 -10.93
CA LYS A 49 1.93 4.81 -11.09
C LYS A 49 3.02 4.15 -10.24
N ILE A 50 4.25 4.65 -10.27
CA ILE A 50 5.35 4.11 -9.47
C ILE A 50 5.02 4.17 -7.97
N PHE A 51 4.48 5.30 -7.50
CA PHE A 51 4.03 5.42 -6.13
C PHE A 51 2.92 4.43 -5.79
N SER A 52 1.89 4.34 -6.65
CA SER A 52 0.77 3.41 -6.48
C SER A 52 1.20 1.95 -6.44
N ASP A 53 2.16 1.56 -7.28
CA ASP A 53 2.73 0.20 -7.31
C ASP A 53 3.46 -0.11 -5.99
N GLU A 54 4.21 0.85 -5.43
CA GLU A 54 4.90 0.68 -4.14
C GLU A 54 3.89 0.58 -2.98
N ILE A 55 2.82 1.40 -2.97
CA ILE A 55 1.73 1.28 -1.98
C ILE A 55 1.09 -0.11 -2.03
N ALA A 56 0.73 -0.57 -3.23
CA ALA A 56 0.11 -1.88 -3.41
C ALA A 56 1.02 -3.02 -2.91
N LYS A 57 2.33 -2.91 -3.15
CA LYS A 57 3.33 -3.87 -2.68
C LYS A 57 3.44 -3.89 -1.15
N VAL A 58 3.55 -2.72 -0.51
CA VAL A 58 3.66 -2.63 0.97
C VAL A 58 2.37 -3.12 1.63
N ILE A 59 1.20 -2.77 1.10
CA ILE A 59 -0.10 -3.29 1.59
C ILE A 59 -0.16 -4.81 1.41
N SER A 60 0.25 -5.35 0.27
CA SER A 60 0.22 -6.80 0.05
C SER A 60 1.10 -7.56 1.06
N LYS A 61 2.27 -7.00 1.39
CA LYS A 61 3.14 -7.55 2.44
C LYS A 61 2.47 -7.45 3.82
N TYR A 62 1.93 -6.28 4.15
CA TYR A 62 1.17 -6.07 5.40
C TYR A 62 0.02 -7.07 5.56
N LEU A 63 -0.81 -7.25 4.52
CA LEU A 63 -1.94 -8.17 4.52
C LEU A 63 -1.50 -9.63 4.68
N SER A 64 -0.35 -9.99 4.13
CA SER A 64 0.23 -11.33 4.29
C SER A 64 0.69 -11.55 5.73
N ASP A 65 1.46 -10.60 6.26
CA ASP A 65 2.01 -10.68 7.63
C ASP A 65 0.88 -10.73 8.67
N ILE A 66 -0.12 -9.87 8.54
CA ILE A 66 -1.22 -9.82 9.51
C ILE A 66 -2.11 -11.06 9.48
N LYS A 67 -2.29 -11.68 8.30
CA LYS A 67 -3.01 -12.95 8.19
C LYS A 67 -2.29 -14.07 8.94
N ILE A 68 -0.96 -14.11 8.83
CA ILE A 68 -0.13 -15.07 9.56
C ILE A 68 -0.24 -14.82 11.07
N CYS A 69 -0.15 -13.56 11.52
CA CYS A 69 -0.35 -13.19 12.93
C CYS A 69 -1.72 -13.62 13.45
N PHE A 70 -2.80 -13.33 12.72
CA PHE A 70 -4.15 -13.73 13.12
C PHE A 70 -4.24 -15.25 13.33
N GLN A 71 -3.76 -16.04 12.37
CA GLN A 71 -3.77 -17.50 12.47
C GLN A 71 -2.92 -18.01 13.65
N ALA A 72 -1.73 -17.45 13.84
CA ALA A 72 -0.85 -17.80 14.95
C ALA A 72 -1.51 -17.48 16.31
N ASN A 73 -2.15 -16.31 16.42
CA ASN A 73 -2.86 -15.91 17.63
C ASN A 73 -4.04 -16.86 17.92
N GLN A 74 -4.83 -17.24 16.92
CA GLN A 74 -5.90 -18.23 17.06
C GLN A 74 -5.40 -19.59 17.60
N ILE A 75 -4.22 -20.02 17.17
CA ILE A 75 -3.57 -21.24 17.71
C ILE A 75 -3.14 -21.03 19.16
N ILE A 76 -2.51 -19.89 19.46
CA ILE A 76 -2.04 -19.54 20.80
C ILE A 76 -3.21 -19.50 21.80
N TYR A 77 -4.34 -18.89 21.45
CA TYR A 77 -5.52 -18.84 22.33
C TYR A 77 -6.06 -20.22 22.66
N LYS A 78 -6.16 -21.12 21.66
CA LYS A 78 -6.54 -22.52 21.90
C LYS A 78 -5.58 -23.22 22.86
N LYS A 79 -4.26 -22.98 22.71
CA LYS A 79 -3.25 -23.52 23.63
C LYS A 79 -3.39 -22.93 25.04
N TYR A 80 -3.67 -21.64 25.18
CA TYR A 80 -3.93 -21.03 26.49
C TYR A 80 -5.20 -21.55 27.16
N ALA A 81 -6.27 -21.82 26.41
CA ALA A 81 -7.47 -22.44 26.94
C ALA A 81 -7.18 -23.84 27.49
N ARG A 82 -6.41 -24.66 26.76
CA ARG A 82 -5.95 -25.98 27.23
C ARG A 82 -5.06 -25.86 28.46
N LEU A 83 -4.13 -24.91 28.47
CA LEU A 83 -3.24 -24.64 29.59
C LEU A 83 -4.03 -24.26 30.85
N ARG A 84 -5.10 -23.47 30.72
CA ARG A 84 -6.00 -23.12 31.82
C ARG A 84 -6.70 -24.37 32.37
N HIS A 85 -7.17 -25.25 31.48
CA HIS A 85 -7.78 -26.53 31.87
C HIS A 85 -6.81 -27.42 32.65
N LEU A 86 -5.60 -27.63 32.12
CA LEU A 86 -4.56 -28.45 32.75
C LEU A 86 -4.13 -27.91 34.11
N LYS A 87 -4.00 -26.59 34.24
CA LYS A 87 -3.68 -25.97 35.53
C LYS A 87 -4.80 -26.19 36.54
N ASN A 88 -6.06 -26.15 36.12
CA ASN A 88 -7.18 -26.45 37.00
C ASN A 88 -7.13 -27.93 37.42
N GLU A 89 -6.99 -28.87 36.47
CA GLU A 89 -6.86 -30.30 36.76
C GLU A 89 -5.71 -30.60 37.75
N LEU A 90 -4.54 -30.00 37.52
CA LEU A 90 -3.38 -30.13 38.41
C LEU A 90 -3.66 -29.63 39.84
N SER A 91 -4.51 -28.61 39.99
CA SER A 91 -4.87 -28.02 41.28
C SER A 91 -5.78 -28.94 42.11
N PHE A 92 -6.52 -29.84 41.46
CA PHE A 92 -7.44 -30.76 42.12
C PHE A 92 -6.92 -32.21 42.18
N SER A 93 -5.81 -32.51 41.52
CA SER A 93 -5.25 -33.86 41.47
C SER A 93 -4.39 -34.20 42.70
N GLU A 94 -4.74 -35.29 43.39
CA GLU A 94 -3.94 -35.88 44.47
C GLU A 94 -2.95 -36.95 43.97
N LEU A 95 -3.10 -37.42 42.72
CA LEU A 95 -2.29 -38.50 42.16
C LEU A 95 -0.97 -37.99 41.57
N SER A 96 0.15 -38.38 42.18
CA SER A 96 1.50 -37.92 41.78
C SER A 96 1.83 -38.16 40.30
N PHE A 97 1.44 -39.31 39.74
CA PHE A 97 1.66 -39.63 38.33
C PHE A 97 0.89 -38.69 37.40
N HIS A 98 -0.40 -38.47 37.66
CA HIS A 98 -1.22 -37.55 36.87
C HIS A 98 -0.70 -36.11 36.93
N ARG A 99 -0.18 -35.68 38.10
CA ARG A 99 0.44 -34.36 38.25
C ARG A 99 1.69 -34.20 37.38
N ILE A 100 2.53 -35.24 37.29
CA ILE A 100 3.73 -35.23 36.44
C ILE A 100 3.35 -35.11 34.97
N ASP A 101 2.33 -35.84 34.51
CA ASP A 101 1.89 -35.79 33.11
C ASP A 101 1.29 -34.43 32.74
N CYS A 102 0.41 -33.88 33.59
CA CYS A 102 -0.12 -32.52 33.39
C CYS A 102 1.00 -31.47 33.35
N GLN A 103 2.01 -31.59 34.21
CA GLN A 103 3.13 -30.65 34.22
C GLN A 103 3.94 -30.73 32.93
N LYS A 104 4.24 -31.94 32.43
CA LYS A 104 4.93 -32.12 31.14
C LYS A 104 4.15 -31.50 29.98
N GLU A 105 2.83 -31.68 29.93
CA GLU A 105 1.99 -31.08 28.89
C GLU A 105 1.99 -29.56 28.99
N ILE A 106 1.89 -28.99 30.21
CA ILE A 106 2.01 -27.55 30.44
C ILE A 106 3.34 -27.00 29.93
N ASP A 107 4.45 -27.65 30.29
CA ASP A 107 5.80 -27.21 29.89
C ASP A 107 5.95 -27.25 28.36
N SER A 108 5.47 -28.32 27.73
CA SER A 108 5.46 -28.43 26.26
C SER A 108 4.62 -27.33 25.61
N LEU A 109 3.42 -27.05 26.12
CA LEU A 109 2.56 -25.99 25.60
C LEU A 109 3.19 -24.60 25.74
N LEU A 110 3.88 -24.34 26.86
CA LEU A 110 4.58 -23.07 27.07
C LEU A 110 5.73 -22.86 26.09
N ILE A 111 6.52 -23.90 25.82
CA ILE A 111 7.59 -23.87 24.81
C ILE A 111 6.99 -23.58 23.42
N ASP A 112 5.93 -24.30 23.07
CA ASP A 112 5.22 -24.17 21.82
C ASP A 112 4.63 -22.77 21.60
N ILE A 113 4.00 -22.19 22.62
CA ILE A 113 3.46 -20.83 22.58
C ILE A 113 4.59 -19.84 22.36
N LYS A 114 5.67 -19.94 23.12
CA LYS A 114 6.84 -19.06 23.01
C LYS A 114 7.44 -19.13 21.61
N HIS A 115 7.68 -20.33 21.09
CA HIS A 115 8.18 -20.53 19.74
C HIS A 115 7.24 -19.96 18.67
N THR A 116 5.92 -20.10 18.86
CA THR A 116 4.94 -19.52 17.93
C THR A 116 5.00 -18.00 17.94
N GLN A 117 5.13 -17.37 19.12
CA GLN A 117 5.23 -15.92 19.29
C GLN A 117 6.54 -15.36 18.68
N GLU A 118 7.67 -16.02 18.93
CA GLU A 118 8.99 -15.58 18.43
C GLU A 118 9.13 -15.63 16.91
N ASN A 119 8.37 -16.50 16.24
CA ASN A 119 8.40 -16.65 14.79
C ASN A 119 7.28 -15.87 14.06
N GLN A 120 6.46 -15.09 14.77
CA GLN A 120 5.46 -14.26 14.10
C GLN A 120 6.13 -13.13 13.31
N PRO A 121 5.60 -12.77 12.13
CA PRO A 121 6.00 -11.55 11.46
C PRO A 121 5.62 -10.32 12.30
N VAL A 122 6.17 -9.16 11.95
CA VAL A 122 5.90 -7.89 12.63
C VAL A 122 5.20 -6.93 11.65
N PRO A 123 3.86 -7.02 11.50
CA PRO A 123 3.10 -6.18 10.56
C PRO A 123 3.22 -4.68 10.86
N ALA A 124 3.56 -4.32 12.10
CA ALA A 124 3.69 -2.95 12.56
C ALA A 124 4.68 -2.12 11.71
N GLU A 125 5.75 -2.75 11.18
CA GLU A 125 6.70 -2.05 10.31
C GLU A 125 6.04 -1.58 9.01
N ASN A 126 5.36 -2.48 8.30
CA ASN A 126 4.66 -2.14 7.06
C ASN A 126 3.51 -1.16 7.32
N LEU A 127 2.79 -1.30 8.45
CA LEU A 127 1.73 -0.36 8.84
C LEU A 127 2.29 1.05 9.07
N ASN A 128 3.44 1.17 9.74
CA ASN A 128 4.09 2.46 9.97
C ASN A 128 4.61 3.08 8.67
N LEU A 129 5.19 2.28 7.77
CA LEU A 129 5.59 2.75 6.44
C LEU A 129 4.38 3.30 5.65
N LEU A 130 3.26 2.58 5.65
CA LEU A 130 2.03 3.03 4.99
C LEU A 130 1.49 4.32 5.60
N ARG A 131 1.53 4.46 6.93
CA ARG A 131 1.17 5.71 7.59
C ARG A 131 2.04 6.87 7.14
N ILE A 132 3.34 6.67 6.99
CA ILE A 132 4.26 7.71 6.49
C ILE A 132 3.95 8.06 5.04
N TYR A 133 3.80 7.07 4.16
CA TYR A 133 3.53 7.32 2.73
C TYR A 133 2.18 7.98 2.47
N LEU A 134 1.18 7.69 3.30
CA LEU A 134 -0.20 8.14 3.10
C LEU A 134 -0.59 9.33 3.98
N HIS A 135 0.28 9.80 4.89
CA HIS A 135 -0.07 10.79 5.91
C HIS A 135 -0.71 12.07 5.36
N ASN A 136 -0.19 12.56 4.23
CA ASN A 136 -0.57 13.83 3.62
C ASN A 136 -1.51 13.65 2.42
N ILE A 137 -2.17 12.49 2.30
CA ILE A 137 -3.12 12.19 1.23
C ILE A 137 -4.49 12.04 1.88
N ASP A 138 -5.36 13.04 1.69
CA ASP A 138 -6.68 13.09 2.33
C ASP A 138 -7.55 11.89 1.92
N GLU A 139 -7.45 11.47 0.65
CA GLU A 139 -8.17 10.31 0.11
C GLU A 139 -7.70 8.97 0.71
N ALA A 140 -6.56 8.95 1.41
CA ALA A 140 -6.00 7.75 2.01
C ALA A 140 -6.41 7.56 3.49
N GLN A 141 -7.15 8.49 4.09
CA GLN A 141 -7.52 8.40 5.52
C GLN A 141 -8.40 7.16 5.80
N ASP A 142 -9.39 6.90 4.95
CA ASP A 142 -10.24 5.70 5.07
C ASP A 142 -9.41 4.42 4.99
N LEU A 143 -8.40 4.39 4.11
CA LEU A 143 -7.49 3.26 3.97
C LEU A 143 -6.64 3.06 5.23
N LEU A 144 -6.12 4.13 5.82
CA LEU A 144 -5.35 4.09 7.07
C LEU A 144 -6.19 3.60 8.26
N GLU A 145 -7.46 4.03 8.35
CA GLU A 145 -8.37 3.55 9.38
C GLU A 145 -8.63 2.05 9.24
N LYS A 146 -8.87 1.58 8.01
CA LYS A 146 -9.13 0.17 7.73
C LYS A 146 -7.91 -0.71 7.99
N LEU A 147 -6.71 -0.22 7.69
CA LEU A 147 -5.45 -0.91 8.01
C LEU A 147 -5.33 -1.11 9.52
N LYS A 148 -5.59 -0.06 10.31
CA LYS A 148 -5.60 -0.16 11.78
C LYS A 148 -6.65 -1.16 12.28
N ASN A 149 -7.86 -1.12 11.74
CA ASN A 149 -8.95 -2.00 12.14
C ASN A 149 -8.61 -3.48 11.90
N ALA A 150 -8.01 -3.82 10.75
CA ALA A 150 -7.50 -5.16 10.50
C ALA A 150 -6.47 -5.58 11.57
N SER A 151 -5.52 -4.71 11.91
CA SER A 151 -4.54 -4.94 13.00
C SER A 151 -5.22 -5.31 14.30
N THR A 152 -6.20 -4.52 14.71
CA THR A 152 -6.94 -4.75 15.95
C THR A 152 -7.70 -6.08 15.92
N LEU A 153 -8.36 -6.41 14.82
CA LEU A 153 -9.06 -7.69 14.67
C LEU A 153 -8.11 -8.89 14.78
N SER A 154 -6.87 -8.74 14.30
CA SER A 154 -5.86 -9.81 14.34
C SER A 154 -5.38 -10.17 15.76
N GLU A 155 -5.58 -9.28 16.72
CA GLU A 155 -5.11 -9.38 18.11
C GLU A 155 -6.20 -9.78 19.11
N ILE A 156 -7.47 -9.81 18.69
CA ILE A 156 -8.59 -10.15 19.57
C ILE A 156 -8.84 -11.66 19.51
N GLU A 157 -8.88 -12.30 20.70
CA GLU A 157 -9.07 -13.74 20.89
C GLU A 157 -10.35 -14.26 20.22
N ASP A 158 -11.47 -13.59 20.47
CA ASP A 158 -12.80 -14.02 20.03
C ASP A 158 -13.17 -13.53 18.63
N THR A 159 -12.22 -12.94 17.88
CA THR A 159 -12.48 -12.53 16.50
C THR A 159 -12.82 -13.74 15.64
N LYS A 160 -14.00 -13.73 15.03
CA LYS A 160 -14.36 -14.74 14.05
C LYS A 160 -13.50 -14.60 12.80
N GLU A 161 -13.05 -15.72 12.27
CA GLU A 161 -12.30 -15.75 11.01
C GLU A 161 -13.05 -15.05 9.87
N SER A 162 -14.38 -15.17 9.82
CA SER A 162 -15.22 -14.46 8.85
C SER A 162 -15.06 -12.93 8.91
N ASP A 163 -15.00 -12.37 10.11
CA ASP A 163 -15.00 -10.93 10.33
C ASP A 163 -13.61 -10.38 9.96
N PHE A 164 -12.56 -11.12 10.31
CA PHE A 164 -11.20 -10.81 9.87
C PHE A 164 -11.05 -10.89 8.35
N LEU A 165 -11.52 -11.97 7.71
CA LEU A 165 -11.44 -12.13 6.25
C LEU A 165 -12.23 -11.04 5.51
N TYR A 166 -13.37 -10.62 6.04
CA TYR A 166 -14.13 -9.49 5.50
C TYR A 166 -13.31 -8.20 5.55
N ALA A 167 -12.63 -7.91 6.66
CA ALA A 167 -11.77 -6.73 6.78
C ALA A 167 -10.58 -6.77 5.80
N ILE A 168 -10.00 -7.94 5.54
CA ILE A 168 -8.93 -8.12 4.56
C ILE A 168 -9.44 -7.88 3.13
N ASP A 169 -10.60 -8.43 2.76
CA ASP A 169 -11.20 -8.23 1.44
C ASP A 169 -11.57 -6.76 1.19
N ASP A 170 -12.14 -6.10 2.21
CA ASP A 170 -12.44 -4.66 2.17
C ASP A 170 -11.17 -3.83 1.95
N LEU A 171 -10.06 -4.18 2.62
CA LEU A 171 -8.76 -3.53 2.42
C LEU A 171 -8.21 -3.71 1.01
N VAL A 172 -8.33 -4.90 0.42
CA VAL A 172 -7.90 -5.15 -0.96
C VAL A 172 -8.71 -4.29 -1.93
N LYS A 173 -10.03 -4.20 -1.74
CA LYS A 173 -10.92 -3.38 -2.56
C LYS A 173 -10.57 -1.90 -2.45
N LEU A 174 -10.44 -1.38 -1.23
CA LEU A 174 -10.09 0.02 -0.99
C LEU A 174 -8.71 0.37 -1.55
N THR A 175 -7.73 -0.51 -1.39
CA THR A 175 -6.39 -0.32 -1.98
C THR A 175 -6.47 -0.23 -3.49
N THR A 176 -7.25 -1.11 -4.12
CA THR A 176 -7.43 -1.10 -5.58
C THR A 176 -8.08 0.19 -6.05
N ILE A 177 -9.13 0.65 -5.36
CA ILE A 177 -9.82 1.91 -5.65
C ILE A 177 -8.88 3.10 -5.47
N PHE A 178 -8.16 3.16 -4.36
CA PHE A 178 -7.17 4.19 -4.07
C PHE A 178 -6.11 4.28 -5.16
N CYS A 179 -5.45 3.16 -5.47
CA CYS A 179 -4.44 3.06 -6.51
C CYS A 179 -4.96 3.50 -7.88
N TYR A 180 -6.15 3.02 -8.26
CA TYR A 180 -6.77 3.39 -9.52
C TYR A 180 -7.06 4.89 -9.61
N LYS A 181 -7.65 5.48 -8.56
CA LYS A 181 -7.95 6.91 -8.50
C LYS A 181 -6.68 7.74 -8.52
N TYR A 182 -5.70 7.42 -7.67
CA TYR A 182 -4.44 8.15 -7.57
C TYR A 182 -3.69 8.21 -8.91
N VAL A 183 -3.73 7.13 -9.70
CA VAL A 183 -3.08 7.13 -11.03
C VAL A 183 -3.86 7.95 -12.06
N ASN A 184 -5.19 7.83 -12.08
CA ASN A 184 -6.02 8.29 -13.20
C ASN A 184 -6.72 9.64 -12.97
N GLU A 185 -7.03 9.98 -11.73
CA GLU A 185 -7.61 11.27 -11.37
C GLU A 185 -6.47 12.28 -11.21
N LYS A 186 -6.60 13.46 -11.82
CA LYS A 186 -5.70 14.58 -11.52
C LYS A 186 -6.02 15.00 -10.10
N ASN A 187 -5.16 14.62 -9.14
CA ASN A 187 -5.15 15.28 -7.84
C ASN A 187 -4.82 16.76 -8.12
N ASN A 188 -5.84 17.61 -8.00
CA ASN A 188 -5.75 19.05 -8.24
C ASN A 188 -4.89 19.72 -7.18
#